data_AF-A0A239H6R0-F1
#
_entry.id   AF-A0A239H6R0-F1
#
_cell.length_a   1.000
_cell.length_b   1.000
_cell.length_c   1.000
_cell.angle_alpha   90.00
_cell.angle_beta   90.00
_cell.angle_gamma   90.00
#
_symmetry.space_group_name_H-M   'P 1'
#
loop_
_entity.id
_entity.type
_entity.pdbx_description
1 polymer ?
#
loop_
_entity_poly.entity_id
_entity_poly.type
_entity_poly.pdbx_seq_one_letter_code
_entity_poly.pdbx_strand_id
1 'polypeptide(L)'
;MSRLGRTAGTSELAQRLLELPASGRAAARADALRTLNEADAGWWLGFDESLRSHWSWGSYSSWPIITRVARGACDALDVVLAGCHADGRIREAMLARLAALGGPAATTVLAIRTGDWVPQVRTRARREVETLLSTAGEPSLLTLATTATLTRGRFNGGWLAERIDTHVSGLTADRLEPLLRSEDSRVRRIAYRTAIDRELLDADHLVRAATKDQDQPIRVLAARAAVAHARSLATLRRLAASRTALVRAEALTALAAWGDTEAAIGALPDRHPIVGAVAQDAVRAAGGDPAEHYRRLLTATPPRGAAAVSSGGAGGLSGGPLSGTTGSGAAVVSGGGAAGY
;
A
#
# COMPACT_ATOMS: atom_id res chain seq x y z
N MET A 1 6.29 18.07 2.57
CA MET A 1 7.45 18.18 3.48
C MET A 1 8.48 17.10 3.16
N SER A 2 9.76 17.45 3.09
CA SER A 2 10.84 16.49 2.80
C SER A 2 11.06 15.49 3.95
N ARG A 3 11.74 14.37 3.69
CA ARG A 3 12.08 13.37 4.72
C ARG A 3 12.96 13.97 5.83
N LEU A 4 13.88 14.85 5.43
CA LEU A 4 14.81 15.58 6.33
C LEU A 4 14.10 16.62 7.21
N GLY A 5 13.13 17.37 6.65
CA GLY A 5 12.35 18.34 7.43
C GLY A 5 11.47 17.68 8.51
N ARG A 6 11.00 16.45 8.27
CA ARG A 6 10.25 15.68 9.28
C ARG A 6 11.14 15.14 10.41
N THR A 7 12.35 14.69 10.10
CA THR A 7 13.28 14.14 11.12
C THR A 7 13.84 15.23 12.04
N ALA A 8 14.08 16.44 11.55
CA ALA A 8 14.46 17.57 12.40
C ALA A 8 13.34 17.91 13.41
N GLY A 9 12.09 17.97 12.94
CA GLY A 9 10.92 18.25 13.80
C GLY A 9 10.66 17.16 14.86
N THR A 10 10.84 15.87 14.54
CA THR A 10 10.71 14.79 15.55
C THR A 10 11.84 14.83 16.57
N SER A 11 13.05 15.24 16.17
CA SER A 11 14.21 15.41 17.06
C SER A 11 13.94 16.47 18.13
N GLU A 12 13.55 17.67 17.71
CA GLU A 12 13.29 18.79 18.62
C GLU A 12 12.11 18.50 19.56
N LEU A 13 11.03 17.91 19.05
CA LEU A 13 9.89 17.53 19.89
C LEU A 13 10.28 16.45 20.91
N ALA A 14 11.09 15.46 20.52
CA ALA A 14 11.58 14.41 21.42
C ALA A 14 12.35 15.02 22.60
N GLN A 15 13.28 15.94 22.32
CA GLN A 15 14.01 16.66 23.37
C GLN A 15 13.07 17.44 24.30
N ARG A 16 12.18 18.29 23.74
CA ARG A 16 11.25 19.11 24.53
C ARG A 16 10.32 18.28 25.44
N LEU A 17 9.91 17.09 24.99
CA LEU A 17 9.05 16.19 25.78
C LEU A 17 9.81 15.47 26.91
N LEU A 18 11.09 15.17 26.72
CA LEU A 18 11.95 14.60 27.78
C LEU A 18 12.26 15.62 28.88
N GLU A 19 12.42 16.89 28.51
CA GLU A 19 12.67 18.01 29.43
C GLU A 19 11.42 18.49 30.18
N LEU A 20 10.22 18.06 29.78
CA LEU A 20 8.96 18.53 30.35
C LEU A 20 8.77 18.00 31.81
N PRO A 21 8.84 18.86 32.85
CA PRO A 21 8.81 18.41 34.24
C PRO A 21 7.46 17.80 34.61
N ALA A 22 7.49 16.77 35.46
CA ALA A 22 6.28 16.07 35.91
C ALA A 22 5.44 16.91 36.91
N SER A 23 6.10 17.71 37.76
CA SER A 23 5.44 18.62 38.71
C SER A 23 5.08 19.96 38.06
N GLY A 24 3.90 20.50 38.41
CA GLY A 24 3.48 21.85 38.02
C GLY A 24 3.08 22.06 36.55
N ARG A 25 3.08 21.02 35.70
CA ARG A 25 2.72 21.12 34.27
C ARG A 25 1.73 20.06 33.78
N ALA A 26 0.80 19.62 34.64
CA ALA A 26 -0.17 18.57 34.33
C ALA A 26 -0.97 18.84 33.03
N ALA A 27 -1.45 20.07 32.82
CA ALA A 27 -2.17 20.45 31.60
C ALA A 27 -1.30 20.27 30.33
N ALA A 28 -0.09 20.84 30.31
CA ALA A 28 0.82 20.72 29.17
C ALA A 28 1.23 19.26 28.88
N ARG A 29 1.32 18.40 29.90
CA ARG A 29 1.59 16.96 29.74
C ARG A 29 0.38 16.20 29.18
N ALA A 30 -0.84 16.55 29.61
CA ALA A 30 -2.08 16.02 29.04
C ALA A 30 -2.26 16.44 27.57
N ASP A 31 -1.97 17.70 27.24
CA ASP A 31 -2.02 18.20 25.86
C ASP A 31 -0.96 17.55 24.97
N ALA A 32 0.27 17.39 25.46
CA ALA A 32 1.30 16.63 24.75
C ALA A 32 0.85 15.18 24.46
N LEU A 33 0.25 14.49 25.43
CA LEU A 33 -0.30 13.15 25.22
C LEU A 33 -1.48 13.13 24.23
N ARG A 34 -2.30 14.19 24.20
CA ARG A 34 -3.40 14.35 23.24
C ARG A 34 -2.85 14.44 21.81
N THR A 35 -1.89 15.33 21.57
CA THR A 35 -1.20 15.46 20.26
C THR A 35 -0.51 14.15 19.85
N LEU A 36 0.10 13.43 20.80
CA LEU A 36 0.71 12.12 20.55
C LEU A 36 -0.32 11.02 20.17
N ASN A 37 -1.57 11.11 20.64
CA ASN A 37 -2.66 10.22 20.25
C ASN A 37 -3.26 10.57 18.87
N GLU A 38 -3.07 11.80 18.38
CA GLU A 38 -3.49 12.24 17.05
C GLU A 38 -2.46 11.90 15.96
N ALA A 39 -1.23 11.55 16.35
CA ALA A 39 -0.13 11.28 15.43
C ALA A 39 -0.23 9.88 14.77
N ASP A 40 0.03 9.82 13.46
CA ASP A 40 -0.03 8.57 12.69
C ASP A 40 1.14 7.62 13.01
N ALA A 41 0.93 6.31 12.79
CA ALA A 41 1.91 5.29 13.10
C ALA A 41 3.22 5.40 12.27
N GLY A 42 3.18 6.05 11.10
CA GLY A 42 4.36 6.33 10.28
C GLY A 42 5.22 7.45 10.87
N TRP A 43 4.59 8.49 11.44
CA TRP A 43 5.26 9.51 12.25
C TRP A 43 5.90 8.89 13.50
N TRP A 44 5.17 8.02 14.21
CA TRP A 44 5.67 7.31 15.40
C TRP A 44 6.94 6.50 15.15
N LEU A 45 7.10 5.87 13.99
CA LEU A 45 8.32 5.14 13.64
C LEU A 45 9.56 6.05 13.50
N GLY A 46 9.39 7.33 13.15
CA GLY A 46 10.48 8.31 13.14
C GLY A 46 10.72 8.92 14.52
N PHE A 47 9.64 9.14 15.29
CA PHE A 47 9.70 9.70 16.64
C PHE A 47 10.32 8.73 17.67
N ASP A 48 10.01 7.43 17.61
CA ASP A 48 10.67 6.39 18.42
C ASP A 48 12.19 6.32 18.16
N GLU A 49 12.60 6.35 16.89
CA GLU A 49 14.03 6.36 16.53
C GLU A 49 14.72 7.65 17.00
N SER A 50 14.01 8.79 16.93
CA SER A 50 14.48 10.06 17.48
C SER A 50 14.67 9.95 18.99
N LEU A 51 13.66 9.52 19.75
CA LEU A 51 13.75 9.32 21.21
C LEU A 51 14.91 8.40 21.59
N ARG A 52 15.03 7.24 20.91
CA ARG A 52 16.12 6.28 21.12
C ARG A 52 17.51 6.90 20.90
N SER A 53 17.65 7.75 19.90
CA SER A 53 18.89 8.46 19.60
C SER A 53 19.26 9.48 20.69
N HIS A 54 18.29 10.25 21.22
CA HIS A 54 18.58 11.27 22.25
C HIS A 54 19.03 10.67 23.58
N TRP A 55 18.70 9.41 23.87
CA TRP A 55 19.20 8.72 25.06
C TRP A 55 20.53 7.99 24.86
N SER A 56 20.96 7.70 23.62
CA SER A 56 22.26 7.05 23.36
C SER A 56 23.45 8.01 23.44
N TRP A 57 23.23 9.31 23.16
CA TRP A 57 24.22 10.36 23.39
C TRP A 57 24.15 10.80 24.87
N GLY A 58 24.78 10.00 25.74
CA GLY A 58 24.52 10.03 27.18
C GLY A 58 24.82 11.37 27.87
N SER A 59 23.80 11.97 28.49
CA SER A 59 23.91 12.96 29.58
C SER A 59 22.54 13.28 30.17
N TYR A 60 22.35 13.01 31.47
CA TYR A 60 21.37 13.57 32.43
C TYR A 60 19.86 13.71 32.11
N SER A 61 19.41 13.84 30.85
CA SER A 61 18.02 14.11 30.45
C SER A 61 17.06 12.95 30.66
N SER A 62 17.55 11.70 30.70
CA SER A 62 16.76 10.51 31.02
C SER A 62 16.61 10.24 32.52
N TRP A 63 17.48 10.80 33.38
CA TRP A 63 17.41 10.58 34.83
C TRP A 63 16.03 10.89 35.44
N PRO A 64 15.32 11.98 35.07
CA PRO A 64 13.98 12.25 35.58
C PRO A 64 12.97 11.14 35.26
N ILE A 65 12.95 10.60 34.04
CA ILE A 65 12.00 9.54 33.67
C ILE A 65 12.39 8.18 34.25
N ILE A 66 13.69 7.84 34.27
CA ILE A 66 14.22 6.63 34.94
C ILE A 66 13.84 6.64 36.43
N THR A 67 14.02 7.78 37.08
CA THR A 67 13.71 7.95 38.52
C THR A 67 12.20 7.83 38.79
N ARG A 68 11.34 8.37 37.92
CA ARG A 68 9.88 8.21 38.04
C ARG A 68 9.44 6.77 37.80
N VAL A 69 10.02 6.08 36.82
CA VAL A 69 9.80 4.64 36.57
C VAL A 69 10.19 3.82 37.80
N ALA A 70 11.39 4.03 38.35
CA ALA A 70 11.88 3.31 39.53
C ALA A 70 11.03 3.56 40.79
N ARG A 71 10.44 4.76 40.93
CA ARG A 71 9.54 5.12 42.06
C ARG A 71 8.06 4.79 41.79
N GLY A 72 7.74 4.18 40.64
CA GLY A 72 6.36 3.91 40.22
C GLY A 72 5.54 5.14 39.78
N ALA A 73 5.99 6.35 40.09
CA ALA A 73 5.34 7.65 39.88
C ALA A 73 5.38 8.15 38.42
N CYS A 74 5.02 7.30 37.47
CA CYS A 74 4.83 7.66 36.07
C CYS A 74 3.38 8.04 35.80
N ASP A 75 3.17 9.14 35.07
CA ASP A 75 1.91 9.39 34.39
C ASP A 75 1.86 8.71 33.01
N ALA A 76 0.76 8.91 32.29
CA ALA A 76 0.54 8.31 30.97
C ALA A 76 1.56 8.76 29.91
N LEU A 77 2.04 10.02 29.96
CA LEU A 77 3.06 10.52 29.04
C LEU A 77 4.42 9.85 29.35
N ASP A 78 4.76 9.68 30.62
CA ASP A 78 5.97 8.94 31.01
C ASP A 78 5.92 7.48 30.56
N VAL A 79 4.77 6.80 30.66
CA VAL A 79 4.62 5.41 30.19
C VAL A 79 4.87 5.30 28.68
N VAL A 80 4.30 6.22 27.89
CA VAL A 80 4.50 6.28 26.43
C VAL A 80 5.96 6.56 26.08
N LEU A 81 6.58 7.58 26.68
CA LEU A 81 7.97 7.95 26.41
C LEU A 81 8.95 6.85 26.87
N ALA A 82 8.78 6.29 28.06
CA ALA A 82 9.63 5.21 28.57
C ALA A 82 9.47 3.90 27.78
N GLY A 83 8.31 3.68 27.13
CA GLY A 83 8.10 2.59 26.17
C GLY A 83 9.03 2.64 24.95
N CYS A 84 9.47 3.84 24.55
CA CYS A 84 10.47 4.03 23.50
C CYS A 84 11.93 3.83 24.01
N HIS A 85 12.16 3.86 25.34
CA HIS A 85 13.39 3.61 26.13
C HIS A 85 14.66 3.20 25.32
N ALA A 86 15.83 3.86 25.35
CA ALA A 86 17.04 3.26 24.73
C ALA A 86 17.46 1.94 25.41
N ASP A 87 17.46 1.90 26.75
CA ASP A 87 17.57 0.66 27.52
C ASP A 87 16.30 -0.20 27.38
N GLY A 88 16.48 -1.44 26.91
CA GLY A 88 15.42 -2.42 26.76
C GLY A 88 14.75 -2.83 28.07
N ARG A 89 15.44 -2.78 29.22
CA ARG A 89 14.83 -3.09 30.53
C ARG A 89 13.70 -2.12 30.86
N ILE A 90 13.89 -0.84 30.54
CA ILE A 90 12.89 0.21 30.75
C ILE A 90 11.73 0.04 29.76
N ARG A 91 12.01 -0.26 28.48
CA ARG A 91 10.97 -0.60 27.50
C ARG A 91 10.11 -1.77 28.00
N GLU A 92 10.74 -2.86 28.44
CA GLU A 92 10.07 -4.07 28.92
C GLU A 92 9.15 -3.79 30.12
N ALA A 93 9.65 -3.03 31.10
CA ALA A 93 8.89 -2.66 32.30
C ALA A 93 7.61 -1.88 31.98
N MET A 94 7.58 -1.12 30.88
CA MET A 94 6.41 -0.32 30.49
C MET A 94 5.36 -1.09 29.69
N LEU A 95 5.67 -2.27 29.12
CA LEU A 95 4.76 -2.94 28.15
C LEU A 95 3.36 -3.24 28.71
N ALA A 96 3.29 -3.73 29.96
CA ALA A 96 2.00 -3.96 30.62
C ALA A 96 1.26 -2.65 30.96
N ARG A 97 1.99 -1.57 31.24
CA ARG A 97 1.42 -0.23 31.49
C ARG A 97 0.91 0.41 30.20
N LEU A 98 1.59 0.20 29.07
CA LEU A 98 1.14 0.62 27.73
C LEU A 98 -0.16 -0.09 27.33
N ALA A 99 -0.23 -1.41 27.54
CA ALA A 99 -1.43 -2.21 27.27
C ALA A 99 -2.63 -1.76 28.13
N ALA A 100 -2.41 -1.51 29.43
CA ALA A 100 -3.45 -1.03 30.34
C ALA A 100 -3.87 0.43 30.10
N LEU A 101 -2.95 1.30 29.63
CA LEU A 101 -3.23 2.70 29.30
C LEU A 101 -4.10 2.81 28.04
N GLY A 102 -3.83 1.99 27.03
CA GLY A 102 -4.56 2.02 25.77
C GLY A 102 -4.42 3.34 25.00
N GLY A 103 -5.35 3.58 24.08
CA GLY A 103 -5.32 4.72 23.17
C GLY A 103 -4.27 4.59 22.05
N PRO A 104 -4.34 5.44 21.00
CA PRO A 104 -3.49 5.29 19.81
C PRO A 104 -1.99 5.35 20.09
N ALA A 105 -1.51 6.26 20.94
CA ALA A 105 -0.09 6.41 21.25
C ALA A 105 0.50 5.15 21.91
N ALA A 106 -0.12 4.68 23.00
CA ALA A 106 0.38 3.52 23.73
C ALA A 106 0.26 2.23 22.90
N THR A 107 -0.84 2.08 22.16
CA THR A 107 -1.07 0.95 21.24
C THR A 107 -0.02 0.93 20.13
N THR A 108 0.32 2.09 19.56
CA THR A 108 1.35 2.21 18.51
C THR A 108 2.74 1.85 19.07
N VAL A 109 3.13 2.41 20.22
CA VAL A 109 4.43 2.07 20.85
C VAL A 109 4.50 0.57 21.14
N LEU A 110 3.47 0.01 21.77
CA LEU A 110 3.38 -1.43 22.06
C LEU A 110 3.49 -2.28 20.78
N ALA A 111 2.78 -1.91 19.72
CA ALA A 111 2.84 -2.56 18.42
C ALA A 111 4.25 -2.55 17.81
N ILE A 112 4.96 -1.42 17.85
CA ILE A 112 6.35 -1.35 17.36
C ILE A 112 7.26 -2.27 18.19
N ARG A 113 7.05 -2.40 19.51
CA ARG A 113 7.83 -3.30 20.38
C ARG A 113 7.64 -4.80 20.06
N THR A 114 6.59 -5.20 19.33
CA THR A 114 6.45 -6.61 18.86
C THR A 114 7.52 -7.06 17.85
N GLY A 115 8.26 -6.10 17.28
CA GLY A 115 9.44 -6.28 16.44
C GLY A 115 10.74 -5.77 17.07
N ASP A 116 10.79 -5.54 18.39
CA ASP A 116 11.99 -5.03 19.07
C ASP A 116 13.21 -5.94 18.83
N TRP A 117 14.42 -5.39 18.86
CA TRP A 117 15.65 -6.17 18.71
C TRP A 117 15.94 -7.01 19.97
N VAL A 118 15.61 -6.50 21.16
CA VAL A 118 15.75 -7.19 22.44
C VAL A 118 14.70 -8.29 22.56
N PRO A 119 15.08 -9.58 22.65
CA PRO A 119 14.13 -10.70 22.68
C PRO A 119 13.11 -10.64 23.83
N GLN A 120 13.50 -10.15 25.01
CA GLN A 120 12.64 -10.04 26.19
C GLN A 120 11.51 -9.02 25.97
N VAL A 121 11.87 -7.80 25.55
CA VAL A 121 10.92 -6.74 25.14
C VAL A 121 9.98 -7.27 24.07
N ARG A 122 10.53 -7.91 23.03
CA ARG A 122 9.77 -8.46 21.91
C ARG A 122 8.76 -9.51 22.37
N THR A 123 9.19 -10.53 23.11
CA THR A 123 8.33 -11.62 23.59
C THR A 123 7.23 -11.11 24.50
N ARG A 124 7.55 -10.19 25.41
CA ARG A 124 6.55 -9.58 26.29
C ARG A 124 5.54 -8.73 25.50
N ALA A 125 6.00 -7.89 24.58
CA ALA A 125 5.12 -7.03 23.79
C ALA A 125 4.14 -7.85 22.95
N ARG A 126 4.62 -8.96 22.37
CA ARG A 126 3.78 -9.93 21.65
C ARG A 126 2.67 -10.49 22.55
N ARG A 127 2.99 -10.93 23.77
CA ARG A 127 1.99 -11.40 24.74
C ARG A 127 0.95 -10.32 25.08
N GLU A 128 1.38 -9.10 25.38
CA GLU A 128 0.42 -8.02 25.70
C GLU A 128 -0.48 -7.67 24.49
N VAL A 129 0.03 -7.78 23.25
CA VAL A 129 -0.78 -7.59 22.03
C VAL A 129 -1.77 -8.74 21.80
N GLU A 130 -1.42 -9.99 22.07
CA GLU A 130 -2.39 -11.11 22.00
C GLU A 130 -3.55 -10.90 23.00
N THR A 131 -3.25 -10.47 24.22
CA THR A 131 -4.27 -10.08 25.22
C THR A 131 -5.11 -8.89 24.74
N LEU A 132 -4.48 -7.88 24.13
CA LEU A 132 -5.19 -6.72 23.59
C LEU A 132 -6.11 -7.13 22.43
N LEU A 133 -5.66 -7.99 21.52
CA LEU A 133 -6.46 -8.49 20.39
C LEU A 133 -7.71 -9.26 20.84
N SER A 134 -7.63 -10.07 21.90
CA SER A 134 -8.80 -10.80 22.41
C SER A 134 -9.90 -9.91 22.99
N THR A 135 -9.57 -8.65 23.34
CA THR A 135 -10.49 -7.67 23.94
C THR A 135 -10.62 -6.38 23.13
N ALA A 136 -10.05 -6.33 21.92
CA ALA A 136 -9.85 -5.08 21.19
C ALA A 136 -11.16 -4.41 20.78
N GLY A 137 -11.32 -3.14 21.16
CA GLY A 137 -12.21 -2.22 20.47
C GLY A 137 -11.69 -1.91 19.06
N GLU A 138 -12.59 -1.45 18.18
CA GLU A 138 -12.26 -1.05 16.81
C GLU A 138 -11.07 -0.07 16.71
N PRO A 139 -10.95 1.00 17.54
CA PRO A 139 -9.82 1.94 17.43
C PRO A 139 -8.45 1.28 17.68
N SER A 140 -8.39 0.34 18.63
CA SER A 140 -7.17 -0.40 18.94
C SER A 140 -6.80 -1.34 17.80
N LEU A 141 -7.77 -2.06 17.23
CA LEU A 141 -7.54 -2.95 16.09
C LEU A 141 -7.05 -2.18 14.85
N LEU A 142 -7.65 -1.03 14.54
CA LEU A 142 -7.20 -0.12 13.48
C LEU A 142 -5.74 0.32 13.70
N THR A 143 -5.41 0.78 14.92
CA THR A 143 -4.06 1.22 15.28
C THR A 143 -3.04 0.09 15.13
N LEU A 144 -3.38 -1.12 15.60
CA LEU A 144 -2.53 -2.30 15.46
C LEU A 144 -2.34 -2.66 13.97
N ALA A 145 -3.39 -2.69 13.16
CA ALA A 145 -3.34 -3.09 11.75
C ALA A 145 -2.55 -2.11 10.86
N THR A 146 -2.72 -0.80 11.07
CA THR A 146 -1.92 0.24 10.40
C THR A 146 -0.44 0.09 10.78
N THR A 147 -0.14 -0.03 12.09
CA THR A 147 1.24 -0.19 12.57
C THR A 147 1.86 -1.48 12.03
N ALA A 148 1.12 -2.58 12.02
CA ALA A 148 1.54 -3.87 11.49
C ALA A 148 1.96 -3.79 10.02
N THR A 149 1.18 -3.10 9.18
CA THR A 149 1.53 -3.03 7.75
C THR A 149 2.71 -2.09 7.48
N LEU A 150 2.90 -1.06 8.31
CA LEU A 150 4.10 -0.20 8.24
C LEU A 150 5.37 -0.92 8.74
N THR A 151 5.25 -1.83 9.70
CA THR A 151 6.39 -2.57 10.28
C THR A 151 6.67 -3.92 9.60
N ARG A 152 5.73 -4.50 8.83
CA ARG A 152 5.84 -5.83 8.18
C ARG A 152 7.20 -6.09 7.51
N GLY A 153 7.77 -5.09 6.83
CA GLY A 153 9.07 -5.21 6.13
C GLY A 153 10.32 -4.93 6.98
N ARG A 154 10.19 -4.61 8.27
CA ARG A 154 11.33 -4.41 9.18
C ARG A 154 11.78 -5.74 9.77
N PHE A 155 13.03 -5.83 10.21
CA PHE A 155 13.56 -6.98 10.95
C PHE A 155 12.65 -7.29 12.17
N ASN A 156 12.26 -8.56 12.34
CA ASN A 156 11.25 -9.05 13.30
C ASN A 156 9.81 -8.50 13.16
N GLY A 157 9.50 -7.64 12.18
CA GLY A 157 8.21 -6.97 12.04
C GLY A 157 7.08 -7.80 11.41
N GLY A 158 7.39 -8.90 10.74
CA GLY A 158 6.40 -9.78 10.09
C GLY A 158 5.34 -10.35 11.05
N TRP A 159 5.75 -10.70 12.27
CA TRP A 159 4.88 -11.36 13.27
C TRP A 159 3.57 -10.61 13.52
N LEU A 160 3.61 -9.29 13.73
CA LEU A 160 2.40 -8.53 14.04
C LEU A 160 1.45 -8.50 12.84
N ALA A 161 2.00 -8.42 11.63
CA ALA A 161 1.21 -8.45 10.41
C ALA A 161 0.54 -9.81 10.21
N GLU A 162 1.25 -10.92 10.44
CA GLU A 162 0.68 -12.27 10.42
C GLU A 162 -0.40 -12.47 11.49
N ARG A 163 -0.21 -11.93 12.71
CA ARG A 163 -1.24 -11.97 13.77
C ARG A 163 -2.48 -11.17 13.39
N ILE A 164 -2.31 -9.98 12.80
CA ILE A 164 -3.44 -9.16 12.32
C ILE A 164 -4.15 -9.85 11.15
N ASP A 165 -3.43 -10.36 10.15
CA ASP A 165 -4.04 -11.11 9.04
C ASP A 165 -4.85 -12.33 9.59
N THR A 166 -4.31 -13.04 10.61
CA THR A 166 -5.00 -14.16 11.28
C THR A 166 -6.24 -13.71 12.06
N HIS A 167 -6.12 -12.64 12.87
CA HIS A 167 -7.21 -12.13 13.71
C HIS A 167 -8.35 -11.57 12.85
N VAL A 168 -8.03 -10.77 11.82
CA VAL A 168 -9.02 -10.23 10.88
C VAL A 168 -9.75 -11.35 10.15
N SER A 169 -9.04 -12.42 9.78
CA SER A 169 -9.64 -13.61 9.16
C SER A 169 -10.72 -14.29 10.01
N GLY A 170 -10.69 -14.13 11.34
CA GLY A 170 -11.68 -14.67 12.27
C GLY A 170 -12.86 -13.75 12.63
N LEU A 171 -12.90 -12.51 12.14
CA LEU A 171 -13.94 -11.54 12.54
C LEU A 171 -15.34 -11.88 11.99
N THR A 172 -16.39 -11.40 12.65
CA THR A 172 -17.74 -11.36 12.07
C THR A 172 -17.84 -10.24 11.02
N ALA A 173 -18.85 -10.28 10.15
CA ALA A 173 -19.06 -9.24 9.12
C ALA A 173 -19.16 -7.84 9.75
N ASP A 174 -19.98 -7.67 10.80
CA ASP A 174 -20.15 -6.40 11.53
C ASP A 174 -18.83 -5.85 12.11
N ARG A 175 -17.89 -6.73 12.47
CA ARG A 175 -16.57 -6.37 13.02
C ARG A 175 -15.51 -6.12 11.95
N LEU A 176 -15.74 -6.61 10.73
CA LEU A 176 -14.89 -6.39 9.56
C LEU A 176 -15.24 -5.09 8.82
N GLU A 177 -16.52 -4.71 8.88
CA GLU A 177 -17.12 -3.56 8.18
C GLU A 177 -16.46 -2.19 8.47
N PRO A 178 -15.96 -1.87 9.69
CA PRO A 178 -15.18 -0.65 9.90
C PRO A 178 -13.79 -0.70 9.25
N LEU A 179 -13.17 -1.88 9.17
CA LEU A 179 -11.87 -2.05 8.49
C LEU A 179 -11.99 -1.85 6.98
N LEU A 180 -13.15 -2.20 6.38
CA LEU A 180 -13.48 -1.90 4.98
C LEU A 180 -13.64 -0.39 4.73
N ARG A 181 -14.00 0.41 5.75
CA ARG A 181 -14.09 1.87 5.67
C ARG A 181 -12.84 2.64 6.12
N SER A 182 -11.82 1.95 6.64
CA SER A 182 -10.59 2.59 7.13
C SER A 182 -9.97 3.53 6.08
N GLU A 183 -9.48 4.70 6.46
CA GLU A 183 -8.76 5.58 5.53
C GLU A 183 -7.41 4.99 5.06
N ASP A 184 -6.78 4.10 5.87
CA ASP A 184 -5.57 3.40 5.44
C ASP A 184 -5.91 2.29 4.44
N SER A 185 -5.51 2.49 3.18
CA SER A 185 -5.75 1.51 2.13
C SER A 185 -5.06 0.16 2.38
N ARG A 186 -4.02 0.11 3.23
CA ARG A 186 -3.40 -1.15 3.66
C ARG A 186 -4.35 -1.98 4.52
N VAL A 187 -5.01 -1.35 5.48
CA VAL A 187 -6.01 -1.99 6.35
C VAL A 187 -7.22 -2.41 5.51
N ARG A 188 -7.73 -1.52 4.64
CA ARG A 188 -8.80 -1.89 3.70
C ARG A 188 -8.45 -3.10 2.84
N ARG A 189 -7.23 -3.19 2.28
CA ARG A 189 -6.79 -4.35 1.48
C ARG A 189 -6.74 -5.66 2.26
N ILE A 190 -6.48 -5.63 3.57
CA ILE A 190 -6.58 -6.84 4.42
C ILE A 190 -8.06 -7.21 4.56
N ALA A 191 -8.90 -6.23 4.93
CA ALA A 191 -10.33 -6.44 5.13
C ALA A 191 -11.06 -6.94 3.87
N TYR A 192 -10.80 -6.33 2.70
CA TYR A 192 -11.42 -6.75 1.44
C TYR A 192 -11.01 -8.16 1.01
N ARG A 193 -9.75 -8.57 1.22
CA ARG A 193 -9.34 -9.97 0.96
C ARG A 193 -10.13 -10.92 1.86
N THR A 194 -10.09 -10.70 3.16
CA THR A 194 -10.86 -11.51 4.12
C THR A 194 -12.37 -11.56 3.81
N ALA A 195 -12.97 -10.43 3.43
CA ALA A 195 -14.38 -10.35 3.12
C ALA A 195 -14.75 -11.08 1.82
N ILE A 196 -13.86 -11.08 0.82
CA ILE A 196 -14.03 -11.81 -0.44
C ILE A 196 -13.78 -13.30 -0.25
N ASP A 197 -12.68 -13.68 0.40
CA ASP A 197 -12.29 -15.07 0.66
C ASP A 197 -13.33 -15.84 1.51
N ARG A 198 -14.21 -15.11 2.20
CA ARG A 198 -15.31 -15.64 3.04
C ARG A 198 -16.71 -15.31 2.52
N GLU A 199 -16.83 -14.79 1.28
CA GLU A 199 -18.09 -14.44 0.61
C GLU A 199 -19.02 -13.51 1.44
N LEU A 200 -18.44 -12.61 2.24
CA LEU A 200 -19.16 -11.68 3.12
C LEU A 200 -19.66 -10.41 2.42
N LEU A 201 -19.33 -10.21 1.14
CA LEU A 201 -19.71 -9.03 0.36
C LEU A 201 -20.70 -9.40 -0.75
N ASP A 202 -21.82 -8.68 -0.81
CA ASP A 202 -22.76 -8.80 -1.92
C ASP A 202 -22.16 -8.30 -3.25
N ALA A 203 -22.73 -8.78 -4.36
CA ALA A 203 -22.25 -8.44 -5.70
C ALA A 203 -22.30 -6.91 -5.99
N ASP A 204 -23.26 -6.19 -5.42
CA ASP A 204 -23.38 -4.75 -5.58
C ASP A 204 -22.28 -4.00 -4.81
N HIS A 205 -21.87 -4.49 -3.63
CA HIS A 205 -20.72 -3.99 -2.88
C HIS A 205 -19.45 -4.19 -3.69
N LEU A 206 -19.23 -5.38 -4.23
CA LEU A 206 -18.06 -5.69 -5.07
C LEU A 206 -18.02 -4.81 -6.32
N VAL A 207 -19.15 -4.62 -7.02
CA VAL A 207 -19.23 -3.71 -8.18
C VAL A 207 -19.02 -2.23 -7.78
N ARG A 208 -19.54 -1.78 -6.63
CA ARG A 208 -19.27 -0.44 -6.10
C ARG A 208 -17.79 -0.25 -5.82
N ALA A 209 -17.15 -1.18 -5.13
CA ALA A 209 -15.71 -1.12 -4.81
C ALA A 209 -14.85 -1.14 -6.09
N ALA A 210 -15.13 -2.06 -7.03
CA ALA A 210 -14.46 -2.17 -8.33
C ALA A 210 -14.49 -0.88 -9.17
N THR A 211 -15.54 -0.07 -9.01
CA THR A 211 -15.76 1.15 -9.81
C THR A 211 -15.41 2.45 -9.08
N LYS A 212 -15.49 2.48 -7.73
CA LYS A 212 -15.43 3.72 -6.94
C LYS A 212 -14.35 3.79 -5.86
N ASP A 213 -13.74 2.69 -5.38
CA ASP A 213 -12.72 2.78 -4.32
C ASP A 213 -11.54 3.65 -4.78
N GLN A 214 -10.87 4.38 -3.88
CA GLN A 214 -9.71 5.19 -4.26
C GLN A 214 -8.44 4.34 -4.45
N ASP A 215 -8.40 3.13 -3.89
CA ASP A 215 -7.26 2.23 -3.98
C ASP A 215 -7.37 1.28 -5.18
N GLN A 216 -6.44 1.44 -6.12
CA GLN A 216 -6.42 0.70 -7.38
C GLN A 216 -6.32 -0.83 -7.20
N PRO A 217 -5.49 -1.38 -6.28
CA PRO A 217 -5.54 -2.80 -5.95
C PRO A 217 -6.87 -3.31 -5.39
N ILE A 218 -7.57 -2.55 -4.54
CA ILE A 218 -8.92 -2.91 -4.08
C ILE A 218 -9.89 -3.00 -5.25
N ARG A 219 -9.84 -2.06 -6.21
CA ARG A 219 -10.69 -2.12 -7.41
C ARG A 219 -10.53 -3.43 -8.19
N VAL A 220 -9.29 -3.88 -8.37
CA VAL A 220 -8.99 -5.12 -9.12
C VAL A 220 -9.44 -6.36 -8.35
N LEU A 221 -9.17 -6.40 -7.04
CA LEU A 221 -9.61 -7.49 -6.17
C LEU A 221 -11.14 -7.62 -6.16
N ALA A 222 -11.85 -6.51 -5.96
CA ALA A 222 -13.31 -6.48 -5.98
C ALA A 222 -13.90 -6.78 -7.37
N ALA A 223 -13.23 -6.40 -8.46
CA ALA A 223 -13.66 -6.74 -9.81
C ALA A 223 -13.58 -8.24 -10.09
N ARG A 224 -12.49 -8.91 -9.67
CA ARG A 224 -12.34 -10.37 -9.79
C ARG A 224 -13.45 -11.12 -9.06
N ALA A 225 -13.73 -10.72 -7.82
CA ALA A 225 -14.83 -11.29 -7.05
C ALA A 225 -16.20 -10.99 -7.71
N ALA A 226 -16.46 -9.76 -8.13
CA ALA A 226 -17.70 -9.39 -8.82
C ALA A 226 -17.91 -10.17 -10.13
N VAL A 227 -16.83 -10.48 -10.85
CA VAL A 227 -16.82 -11.34 -12.04
C VAL A 227 -17.16 -12.79 -11.67
N ALA A 228 -16.49 -13.36 -10.65
CA ALA A 228 -16.72 -14.73 -10.21
C ALA A 228 -18.16 -14.97 -9.72
N HIS A 229 -18.76 -13.99 -9.05
CA HIS A 229 -20.16 -14.05 -8.57
C HIS A 229 -21.18 -13.44 -9.55
N ALA A 230 -20.78 -13.07 -10.77
CA ALA A 230 -21.68 -12.45 -11.74
C ALA A 230 -22.86 -13.37 -12.10
N ARG A 231 -24.08 -12.81 -12.09
CA ARG A 231 -25.31 -13.51 -12.49
C ARG A 231 -25.92 -12.96 -13.79
N SER A 232 -25.30 -11.95 -14.41
CA SER A 232 -25.80 -11.35 -15.66
C SER A 232 -24.68 -10.71 -16.50
N LEU A 233 -24.86 -10.72 -17.83
CA LEU A 233 -24.03 -9.94 -18.75
C LEU A 233 -24.07 -8.43 -18.45
N ALA A 234 -25.17 -7.92 -17.89
CA ALA A 234 -25.29 -6.51 -17.52
C ALA A 234 -24.30 -6.11 -16.41
N THR A 235 -24.08 -6.98 -15.42
CA THR A 235 -23.07 -6.79 -14.37
C THR A 235 -21.66 -6.73 -14.97
N LEU A 236 -21.34 -7.67 -15.87
CA LEU A 236 -20.04 -7.73 -16.53
C LEU A 236 -19.80 -6.53 -17.47
N ARG A 237 -20.79 -6.14 -18.28
CA ARG A 237 -20.73 -4.93 -19.13
C ARG A 237 -20.54 -3.65 -18.31
N ARG A 238 -21.16 -3.55 -17.13
CA ARG A 238 -20.94 -2.43 -16.19
C ARG A 238 -19.51 -2.36 -15.66
N LEU A 239 -18.86 -3.50 -15.41
CA LEU A 239 -17.44 -3.55 -15.05
C LEU A 239 -16.52 -3.25 -16.25
N ALA A 240 -16.88 -3.74 -17.44
CA ALA A 240 -16.16 -3.43 -18.68
C ALA A 240 -16.20 -1.94 -19.06
N ALA A 241 -17.20 -1.18 -18.58
CA ALA A 241 -17.24 0.28 -18.71
C ALA A 241 -16.34 1.04 -17.68
N SER A 242 -15.59 0.34 -16.82
CA SER A 242 -14.77 0.98 -15.78
C SER A 242 -13.64 1.84 -16.36
N ARG A 243 -13.33 2.97 -15.72
CA ARG A 243 -12.18 3.80 -16.07
C ARG A 243 -10.85 3.08 -15.81
N THR A 244 -10.84 2.10 -14.91
CA THR A 244 -9.66 1.30 -14.56
C THR A 244 -9.43 0.17 -15.58
N ALA A 245 -8.31 0.21 -16.30
CA ALA A 245 -8.00 -0.75 -17.38
C ALA A 245 -7.97 -2.21 -16.93
N LEU A 246 -7.40 -2.50 -15.75
CA LEU A 246 -7.40 -3.86 -15.21
C LEU A 246 -8.82 -4.39 -14.93
N VAL A 247 -9.71 -3.54 -14.40
CA VAL A 247 -11.12 -3.91 -14.16
C VAL A 247 -11.84 -4.19 -15.48
N ARG A 248 -11.54 -3.42 -16.54
CA ARG A 248 -12.06 -3.71 -17.89
C ARG A 248 -11.57 -5.05 -18.42
N ALA A 249 -10.27 -5.33 -18.30
CA ALA A 249 -9.67 -6.58 -18.78
C ALA A 249 -10.28 -7.81 -18.09
N GLU A 250 -10.41 -7.80 -16.76
CA GLU A 250 -11.05 -8.89 -16.00
C GLU A 250 -12.51 -9.11 -16.43
N ALA A 251 -13.27 -8.03 -16.57
CA ALA A 251 -14.66 -8.09 -17.03
C ALA A 251 -14.80 -8.56 -18.48
N LEU A 252 -13.88 -8.15 -19.36
CA LEU A 252 -13.89 -8.52 -20.77
C LEU A 252 -13.57 -10.00 -20.99
N THR A 253 -12.61 -10.54 -20.22
CA THR A 253 -12.33 -11.99 -20.19
C THR A 253 -13.58 -12.79 -19.83
N ALA A 254 -14.35 -12.32 -18.84
CA ALA A 254 -15.60 -12.98 -18.44
C ALA A 254 -16.73 -12.83 -19.48
N LEU A 255 -16.86 -11.67 -20.12
CA LEU A 255 -17.80 -11.45 -21.23
C LEU A 255 -17.51 -12.40 -22.39
N ALA A 256 -16.24 -12.54 -22.78
CA ALA A 256 -15.81 -13.49 -23.80
C ALA A 256 -16.13 -14.94 -23.41
N ALA A 257 -15.86 -15.33 -22.16
CA ALA A 257 -16.19 -16.66 -21.65
C ALA A 257 -17.72 -16.94 -21.61
N TRP A 258 -18.55 -15.90 -21.58
CA TRP A 258 -20.02 -15.98 -21.66
C TRP A 258 -20.54 -15.80 -23.10
N GLY A 259 -19.66 -15.73 -24.10
CA GLY A 259 -20.02 -15.62 -25.52
C GLY A 259 -20.37 -14.21 -26.03
N ASP A 260 -20.12 -13.15 -25.26
CA ASP A 260 -20.39 -11.76 -25.65
C ASP A 260 -19.28 -11.17 -26.53
N THR A 261 -19.12 -11.72 -27.74
CA THR A 261 -18.09 -11.33 -28.70
C THR A 261 -18.17 -9.86 -29.12
N GLU A 262 -19.37 -9.27 -29.12
CA GLU A 262 -19.57 -7.84 -29.41
C GLU A 262 -18.79 -6.94 -28.44
N ALA A 263 -18.72 -7.31 -27.15
CA ALA A 263 -17.92 -6.58 -26.17
C ALA A 263 -16.42 -6.65 -26.47
N ALA A 264 -15.93 -7.80 -26.96
CA ALA A 264 -14.54 -7.97 -27.39
C ALA A 264 -14.21 -7.13 -28.63
N ILE A 265 -15.09 -7.16 -29.65
CA ILE A 265 -14.96 -6.33 -30.84
C ILE A 265 -14.93 -4.85 -30.48
N GLY A 266 -15.86 -4.39 -29.64
CA GLY A 266 -15.93 -2.99 -29.17
C GLY A 266 -14.73 -2.54 -28.32
N ALA A 267 -13.96 -3.49 -27.76
CA ALA A 267 -12.77 -3.21 -26.94
C ALA A 267 -11.44 -3.24 -27.73
N LEU A 268 -11.43 -3.70 -28.99
CA LEU A 268 -10.25 -3.66 -29.86
C LEU A 268 -9.59 -2.26 -29.99
N PRO A 269 -10.33 -1.13 -30.04
CA PRO A 269 -9.74 0.21 -30.04
C PRO A 269 -9.42 0.79 -28.64
N ASP A 270 -9.42 -0.01 -27.56
CA ASP A 270 -9.05 0.49 -26.24
C ASP A 270 -7.57 0.93 -26.21
N ARG A 271 -7.33 2.14 -25.69
CA ARG A 271 -5.99 2.74 -25.56
C ARG A 271 -5.03 1.99 -24.63
N HIS A 272 -5.51 1.07 -23.79
CA HIS A 272 -4.67 0.29 -22.89
C HIS A 272 -4.28 -1.06 -23.51
N PRO A 273 -2.96 -1.36 -23.67
CA PRO A 273 -2.49 -2.60 -24.28
C PRO A 273 -3.06 -3.88 -23.68
N ILE A 274 -3.28 -3.92 -22.35
CA ILE A 274 -3.84 -5.10 -21.67
C ILE A 274 -5.31 -5.35 -22.04
N VAL A 275 -6.11 -4.31 -22.29
CA VAL A 275 -7.50 -4.48 -22.73
C VAL A 275 -7.53 -4.87 -24.21
N GLY A 276 -6.69 -4.24 -25.03
CA GLY A 276 -6.53 -4.61 -26.44
C GLY A 276 -6.07 -6.06 -26.63
N ALA A 277 -5.14 -6.56 -25.80
CA ALA A 277 -4.70 -7.96 -25.84
C ALA A 277 -5.86 -8.92 -25.54
N VAL A 278 -6.58 -8.73 -24.42
CA VAL A 278 -7.75 -9.54 -24.05
C VAL A 278 -8.84 -9.48 -25.12
N ALA A 279 -9.10 -8.30 -25.71
CA ALA A 279 -10.05 -8.12 -26.80
C ALA A 279 -9.65 -8.92 -28.05
N GLN A 280 -8.37 -8.86 -28.45
CA GLN A 280 -7.87 -9.62 -29.59
C GLN A 280 -7.93 -11.14 -29.36
N ASP A 281 -7.57 -11.61 -28.17
CA ASP A 281 -7.60 -13.04 -27.84
C ASP A 281 -9.03 -13.57 -27.78
N ALA A 282 -9.97 -12.79 -27.23
CA ALA A 282 -11.40 -13.11 -27.24
C ALA A 282 -11.98 -13.19 -28.68
N VAL A 283 -11.61 -12.24 -29.55
CA VAL A 283 -12.04 -12.26 -30.97
C VAL A 283 -11.46 -13.47 -31.71
N ARG A 284 -10.18 -13.81 -31.48
CA ARG A 284 -9.56 -15.03 -32.04
C ARG A 284 -10.25 -16.31 -31.55
N ALA A 285 -10.57 -16.38 -30.25
CA ALA A 285 -11.26 -17.52 -29.65
C ALA A 285 -12.68 -17.71 -30.22
N ALA A 286 -13.34 -16.62 -30.62
CA ALA A 286 -14.62 -16.64 -31.34
C ALA A 286 -14.48 -16.88 -32.87
N GLY A 287 -13.27 -17.15 -33.38
CA GLY A 287 -13.00 -17.42 -34.80
C GLY A 287 -12.86 -16.18 -35.70
N GLY A 288 -12.78 -14.96 -35.14
CA GLY A 288 -12.61 -13.72 -35.89
C GLY A 288 -11.16 -13.30 -36.09
N ASP A 289 -10.91 -12.40 -37.06
CA ASP A 289 -9.61 -11.74 -37.27
C ASP A 289 -9.62 -10.30 -36.70
N PRO A 290 -8.86 -10.00 -35.63
CA PRO A 290 -8.72 -8.64 -35.14
C PRO A 290 -8.12 -7.66 -36.17
N ALA A 291 -7.25 -8.13 -37.08
CA ALA A 291 -6.64 -7.28 -38.10
C ALA A 291 -7.65 -6.85 -39.17
N GLU A 292 -8.68 -7.66 -39.45
CA GLU A 292 -9.82 -7.26 -40.29
C GLU A 292 -10.59 -6.10 -39.65
N HIS A 293 -10.87 -6.16 -38.34
CA HIS A 293 -11.53 -5.08 -37.63
C HIS A 293 -10.72 -3.78 -37.64
N TYR A 294 -9.41 -3.84 -37.39
CA TYR A 294 -8.53 -2.66 -37.50
C TYR A 294 -8.50 -2.09 -38.92
N ARG A 295 -8.47 -2.93 -39.96
CA ARG A 295 -8.61 -2.49 -41.37
C ARG A 295 -9.93 -1.75 -41.59
N ARG A 296 -11.06 -2.29 -41.10
CA ARG A 296 -12.37 -1.63 -41.20
C ARG A 296 -12.38 -0.26 -40.51
N LEU A 297 -11.83 -0.13 -39.31
CA LEU A 297 -11.74 1.15 -38.58
C LEU A 297 -10.93 2.21 -39.34
N LEU A 298 -9.82 1.80 -39.96
CA LEU A 298 -8.98 2.69 -40.78
C LEU A 298 -9.72 3.16 -42.04
N THR A 299 -10.53 2.31 -42.68
CA THR A 299 -11.34 2.70 -43.83
C THR A 299 -12.58 3.52 -43.47
N ALA A 300 -13.14 3.35 -42.26
CA ALA A 300 -14.33 4.06 -41.80
C ALA A 300 -14.03 5.48 -41.29
N THR A 301 -12.77 5.78 -40.96
CA THR A 301 -12.33 7.11 -40.51
C THR A 301 -11.67 7.85 -41.66
N PRO A 302 -12.35 8.78 -42.36
CA PRO A 302 -11.71 9.55 -43.43
C PRO A 302 -10.54 10.37 -42.85
N PRO A 303 -9.38 10.44 -43.54
CA PRO A 303 -8.21 11.13 -43.02
C PRO A 303 -8.50 12.62 -42.81
N ARG A 304 -8.42 13.08 -41.56
CA ARG A 304 -8.50 14.51 -41.24
C ARG A 304 -7.24 15.21 -41.76
N GLY A 305 -7.38 15.86 -42.92
CA GLY A 305 -6.35 16.76 -43.45
C GLY A 305 -5.26 16.08 -44.26
N ALA A 306 -5.62 15.26 -45.26
CA ALA A 306 -4.74 15.08 -46.40
C ALA A 306 -4.70 16.40 -47.21
N ALA A 307 -3.82 17.32 -46.84
CA ALA A 307 -3.50 18.47 -47.67
C ALA A 307 -2.95 17.94 -49.01
N ALA A 308 -3.58 18.31 -50.11
CA ALA A 308 -3.19 17.84 -51.43
C ALA A 308 -1.80 18.36 -51.78
N VAL A 309 -0.79 17.48 -51.72
CA VAL A 309 0.49 17.72 -52.39
C VAL A 309 0.21 17.60 -53.89
N SER A 310 0.11 18.75 -54.56
CA SER A 310 -0.15 18.80 -55.99
C SER A 310 1.04 18.22 -56.77
N SER A 311 0.72 17.32 -57.69
CA SER A 311 1.67 16.82 -58.68
C SER A 311 2.04 17.95 -59.65
N GLY A 312 3.21 18.55 -59.45
CA GLY A 312 3.87 19.41 -60.43
C GLY A 312 4.86 18.58 -61.25
N GLY A 313 4.57 18.39 -62.54
CA GLY A 313 5.35 17.50 -63.41
C GLY A 313 6.35 18.20 -64.33
N ALA A 314 7.15 17.35 -64.98
CA ALA A 314 7.91 17.55 -66.22
C ALA A 314 9.23 18.36 -66.20
N GLY A 315 10.32 17.65 -66.53
CA GLY A 315 11.20 18.05 -67.63
C GLY A 315 12.59 18.61 -67.26
N GLY A 316 13.65 17.85 -67.55
CA GLY A 316 15.03 18.32 -67.47
C GLY A 316 16.05 17.23 -67.74
N LEU A 317 16.65 17.23 -68.94
CA LEU A 317 17.66 16.25 -69.37
C LEU A 317 19.09 16.64 -68.93
N SER A 318 20.01 15.66 -69.02
CA SER A 318 21.49 15.79 -69.05
C SER A 318 22.21 15.92 -67.69
N GLY A 319 23.42 15.34 -67.57
CA GLY A 319 24.29 15.74 -66.45
C GLY A 319 25.57 14.95 -66.09
N GLY A 320 25.78 13.71 -66.51
CA GLY A 320 27.08 13.01 -66.36
C GLY A 320 27.56 12.62 -64.93
N PRO A 321 28.73 11.96 -64.80
CA PRO A 321 29.06 11.14 -63.61
C PRO A 321 30.39 11.47 -62.89
N LEU A 322 30.43 11.30 -61.55
CA LEU A 322 31.63 11.05 -60.72
C LEU A 322 31.18 10.21 -59.50
N SER A 323 31.66 8.98 -59.23
CA SER A 323 33.02 8.49 -58.91
C SER A 323 33.42 8.60 -57.43
N GLY A 324 33.65 7.43 -56.80
CA GLY A 324 34.43 7.26 -55.55
C GLY A 324 33.69 7.49 -54.22
N THR A 325 34.08 6.87 -53.10
CA THR A 325 35.18 5.89 -52.89
C THR A 325 34.99 5.12 -51.57
N THR A 326 35.32 3.81 -51.61
CA THR A 326 35.90 2.94 -50.55
C THR A 326 35.67 3.21 -49.04
N GLY A 327 35.26 2.16 -48.32
CA GLY A 327 35.28 2.11 -46.85
C GLY A 327 35.04 0.72 -46.26
N SER A 328 35.85 -0.27 -46.61
CA SER A 328 35.79 -1.64 -46.03
C SER A 328 36.57 -1.73 -44.72
N GLY A 329 36.11 -2.56 -43.77
CA GLY A 329 36.84 -2.84 -42.53
C GLY A 329 36.05 -3.67 -41.52
N ALA A 330 36.22 -5.00 -41.54
CA ALA A 330 35.55 -5.94 -40.64
C ALA A 330 36.53 -6.64 -39.69
N ALA A 331 36.13 -6.79 -38.43
CA ALA A 331 36.57 -7.77 -37.43
C ALA A 331 35.58 -7.66 -36.24
N VAL A 332 34.89 -8.67 -35.70
CA VAL A 332 35.17 -10.11 -35.50
C VAL A 332 36.32 -10.39 -34.55
N VAL A 333 36.01 -10.46 -33.25
CA VAL A 333 36.56 -11.45 -32.30
C VAL A 333 35.42 -11.88 -31.37
N SER A 334 35.29 -13.20 -31.16
CA SER A 334 34.28 -13.83 -30.28
C SER A 334 34.92 -14.43 -29.02
N GLY A 335 34.12 -14.59 -27.97
CA GLY A 335 34.33 -15.56 -26.88
C GLY A 335 34.97 -15.01 -25.59
N GLY A 336 34.62 -15.49 -24.39
CA GLY A 336 33.55 -16.44 -24.03
C GLY A 336 33.84 -17.24 -22.75
N GLY A 337 32.85 -17.35 -21.84
CA GLY A 337 32.91 -18.17 -20.60
C GLY A 337 33.91 -17.68 -19.52
N ALA A 338 34.08 -18.26 -18.33
CA ALA A 338 33.30 -19.22 -17.50
C ALA A 338 34.12 -19.47 -16.18
N ALA A 339 33.61 -19.92 -15.02
CA ALA A 339 32.28 -19.96 -14.40
C ALA A 339 32.42 -20.41 -12.91
N GLY A 340 31.45 -20.10 -12.04
CA GLY A 340 31.27 -20.74 -10.71
C GLY A 340 31.89 -20.04 -9.48
N TYR A 341 31.05 -19.66 -8.52
CA TYR A 341 30.84 -20.35 -7.23
C TYR A 341 29.49 -19.91 -6.61
#